data_AF-A0A5J4Q814-F1
#
_entry.id   AF-A0A5J4Q814-F1
#
_cell.length_a   1.000
_cell.length_b   1.000
_cell.length_c   1.000
_cell.angle_alpha   90.00
_cell.angle_beta   90.00
_cell.angle_gamma   90.00
#
_symmetry.space_group_name_H-M   'P 1'
#
loop_
_entity.id
_entity.type
_entity.pdbx_description
1 polymer ?
#
loop_
_entity_poly.entity_id
_entity_poly.type
_entity_poly.pdbx_seq_one_letter_code
_entity_poly.pdbx_strand_id
1 'polypeptide(L)' 'PEAAARIFDDVMNNRATQAQTDVVTVNAGFAIHVICPEKEIEECIAVARESLEGGRAKEALKKFLEVNG' A
#
# COMPACT_ATOMS: atom_id res chain seq x y z
N PRO A 1 -8.82 9.95 14.92
CA PRO A 1 -9.27 9.44 13.61
C PRO A 1 -8.61 10.18 12.44
N GLU A 2 -8.58 11.51 12.53
CA GLU A 2 -8.07 12.43 11.51
C GLU A 2 -6.57 12.26 11.25
N ALA A 3 -5.76 12.04 12.30
CA ALA A 3 -4.32 11.85 12.16
C ALA A 3 -3.98 10.58 11.37
N ALA A 4 -4.65 9.47 11.66
CA ALA A 4 -4.47 8.22 10.93
C ALA A 4 -4.94 8.35 9.46
N ALA A 5 -6.06 9.04 9.23
CA ALA A 5 -6.55 9.31 7.88
C ALA A 5 -5.57 10.16 7.06
N ARG A 6 -4.92 11.15 7.69
CA ARG A 6 -3.86 11.95 7.03
C ARG A 6 -2.65 11.11 6.67
N ILE A 7 -2.16 10.27 7.59
CA ILE A 7 -1.04 9.37 7.31
C ILE A 7 -1.39 8.43 6.15
N PHE A 8 -2.60 7.87 6.15
CA PHE A 8 -3.07 7.02 5.08
C PHE A 8 -3.09 7.78 3.74
N ASP A 9 -3.71 8.97 3.67
CA ASP A 9 -3.71 9.77 2.45
C ASP A 9 -2.29 10.12 1.99
N ASP A 10 -1.40 10.51 2.90
CA ASP A 10 -0.02 10.83 2.55
C ASP A 10 0.75 9.61 2.02
N VAL A 11 0.53 8.42 2.57
CA VAL A 11 1.10 7.17 2.03
C VAL A 11 0.58 6.92 0.62
N MET A 12 -0.74 6.98 0.41
CA MET A 12 -1.37 6.76 -0.89
C MET A 12 -0.97 7.80 -1.95
N ASN A 13 -0.41 8.94 -1.54
CA ASN A 13 0.05 10.01 -2.43
C ASN A 13 1.58 10.18 -2.47
N ASN A 14 2.36 9.24 -1.92
CA ASN A 14 3.83 9.32 -1.84
C ASN A 14 4.36 10.58 -1.13
N ARG A 15 3.64 11.08 -0.11
CA ARG A 15 4.01 12.22 0.73
C ARG A 15 4.35 11.85 2.18
N ALA A 16 4.15 10.59 2.55
CA ALA A 16 4.45 10.11 3.90
C ALA A 16 5.97 10.04 4.15
N THR A 17 6.34 9.95 5.42
CA THR A 17 7.74 9.70 5.81
C THR A 17 8.19 8.30 5.35
N GLN A 18 9.49 8.12 5.13
CA GLN A 18 10.06 6.82 4.78
C GLN A 18 9.63 5.71 5.74
N ALA A 19 9.64 5.96 7.05
CA ALA A 19 9.23 4.99 8.06
C ALA A 19 7.75 4.59 7.95
N GLN A 20 6.86 5.55 7.65
CA GLN A 20 5.44 5.25 7.44
C GLN A 20 5.22 4.45 6.16
N THR A 21 5.88 4.84 5.07
CA THR A 21 5.83 4.12 3.79
C THR A 21 6.36 2.69 3.93
N ASP A 22 7.48 2.50 4.64
CA ASP A 22 8.10 1.19 4.81
C ASP A 22 7.21 0.24 5.62
N VAL A 23 6.63 0.70 6.73
CA VAL A 23 5.73 -0.14 7.54
C VAL A 23 4.51 -0.60 6.71
N VAL A 24 3.91 0.29 5.92
CA VAL A 24 2.78 -0.07 5.06
C VAL A 24 3.21 -1.05 3.97
N THR A 25 4.35 -0.79 3.32
CA THR A 25 4.89 -1.63 2.25
C THR A 25 5.21 -3.03 2.75
N VAL A 26 5.83 -3.16 3.93
CA VAL A 26 6.16 -4.45 4.55
C VAL A 26 4.89 -5.23 4.92
N ASN A 27 3.90 -4.59 5.55
CA ASN A 27 2.63 -5.23 5.89
C ASN A 27 1.87 -5.71 4.64
N ALA A 28 1.87 -4.90 3.57
CA ALA A 28 1.29 -5.28 2.29
C ALA A 28 2.07 -6.43 1.63
N GLY A 29 3.41 -6.43 1.71
CA GLY A 29 4.26 -7.53 1.27
C GLY A 29 3.92 -8.84 1.98
N PHE A 30 3.75 -8.82 3.30
CA PHE A 30 3.28 -9.99 4.05
C PHE A 30 1.88 -10.43 3.61
N ALA A 31 0.95 -9.50 3.40
CA ALA A 31 -0.39 -9.84 2.90
C ALA A 31 -0.35 -10.52 1.53
N ILE A 32 0.52 -10.05 0.61
CA ILE A 32 0.74 -10.68 -0.69
C ILE A 32 1.34 -12.08 -0.52
N HIS A 33 2.35 -12.24 0.34
CA HIS A 33 2.97 -13.54 0.57
C HIS A 33 1.99 -14.57 1.17
N VAL A 34 1.05 -14.15 2.01
CA VAL A 34 -0.02 -15.03 2.52
C VAL A 34 -0.91 -15.54 1.38
N ILE A 35 -1.14 -14.73 0.33
CA ILE A 35 -1.95 -15.11 -0.84
C ILE A 35 -1.13 -15.94 -1.84
N CYS A 36 0.14 -15.60 -2.01
CA CYS A 36 1.09 -16.22 -2.93
C CYS A 36 2.31 -16.77 -2.17
N PRO A 37 2.16 -17.85 -1.39
CA PRO A 37 3.23 -18.38 -0.53
C PRO A 37 4.44 -18.89 -1.32
N GLU A 38 4.29 -19.12 -2.64
CA GLU A 38 5.36 -19.51 -3.55
C GLU A 38 6.33 -18.36 -3.90
N LYS A 39 5.96 -17.11 -3.63
CA LYS A 39 6.81 -15.94 -3.87
C LYS A 39 7.68 -15.65 -2.66
N GLU A 40 8.94 -15.28 -2.88
CA GLU A 40 9.81 -14.83 -1.80
C GLU A 40 9.27 -13.53 -1.17
N ILE A 41 9.43 -13.38 0.15
CA ILE A 41 8.91 -12.21 0.87
C ILE A 41 9.47 -10.88 0.32
N GLU A 42 10.73 -10.88 -0.13
CA GLU A 42 11.37 -9.72 -0.76
C GLU A 42 10.69 -9.34 -2.08
N GLU A 43 10.29 -10.33 -2.89
CA GLU A 43 9.52 -10.10 -4.12
C GLU A 43 8.16 -9.49 -3.79
N CYS A 44 7.47 -10.00 -2.78
CA CYS A 44 6.17 -9.48 -2.34
C CYS A 44 6.26 -8.03 -1.85
N ILE A 45 7.29 -7.68 -1.08
CA ILE A 45 7.55 -6.31 -0.64
C ILE A 45 7.85 -5.40 -1.84
N ALA A 46 8.62 -5.88 -2.82
CA ALA A 46 8.89 -5.11 -4.05
C ALA A 46 7.61 -4.84 -4.86
N VAL A 47 6.73 -5.83 -5.00
CA VAL A 47 5.42 -5.67 -5.65
C VAL A 47 4.54 -4.66 -4.91
N ALA A 48 4.51 -4.72 -3.57
CA ALA A 48 3.78 -3.76 -2.74
C ALA A 48 4.31 -2.33 -2.96
N ARG A 49 5.64 -2.16 -2.98
CA ARG A 49 6.28 -0.86 -3.20
C ARG A 49 5.95 -0.29 -4.57
N GLU A 50 6.10 -1.09 -5.63
CA GLU A 50 5.82 -0.67 -7.00
C GLU A 50 4.34 -0.31 -7.19
N SER A 51 3.42 -1.04 -6.56
CA SER A 51 1.99 -0.71 -6.56
C SER A 51 1.69 0.63 -5.88
N LEU A 52 2.36 0.93 -4.77
CA LEU A 52 2.20 2.17 -4.02
C LEU A 52 2.81 3.36 -4.78
N GLU A 53 4.10 3.27 -5.10
CA GLU A 53 4.86 4.34 -5.75
C GLU A 53 4.35 4.62 -7.17
N GLY A 54 3.96 3.57 -7.90
CA GLY A 54 3.35 3.66 -9.22
C GLY A 54 1.90 4.15 -9.23
N GLY A 55 1.29 4.38 -8.05
CA GLY A 55 -0.05 4.95 -7.92
C GLY A 55 -1.20 3.96 -8.11
N ARG A 56 -0.94 2.70 -8.46
CA ARG A 56 -1.96 1.66 -8.63
C ARG A 56 -2.77 1.43 -7.35
N ALA A 57 -2.13 1.51 -6.19
CA ALA A 57 -2.83 1.46 -4.90
C ALA A 57 -3.90 2.57 -4.78
N LYS A 58 -3.56 3.81 -5.18
CA LYS A 58 -4.47 4.96 -5.14
C LYS A 58 -5.61 4.81 -6.13
N GLU A 59 -5.35 4.27 -7.32
CA GLU A 59 -6.39 3.97 -8.30
C GLU A 59 -7.38 2.92 -7.79
N ALA A 60 -6.88 1.86 -7.13
CA ALA A 60 -7.73 0.87 -6.51
C ALA A 60 -8.65 1.48 -5.43
N LEU A 61 -8.13 2.40 -4.60
CA LEU A 61 -8.94 3.14 -3.63
C LEU A 61 -10.00 4.01 -4.30
N LYS A 62 -9.65 4.75 -5.35
CA LYS A 62 -10.62 5.58 -6.10
C LYS A 62 -11.76 4.72 -6.65
N LYS A 63 -11.42 3.60 -7.29
CA LYS A 63 -12.41 2.66 -7.82
C LYS A 63 -13.30 2.08 -6.72
N PHE A 64 -12.72 1.76 -5.55
CA PHE A 64 -13.50 1.33 -4.41
C PHE A 64 -14.53 2.38 -3.98
N LEU A 65 -14.13 3.65 -3.90
CA LEU A 65 -15.04 4.75 -3.57
C LEU A 65 -16.12 4.96 -4.64
N GLU A 66 -15.78 4.85 -5.93
CA GLU A 66 -16.74 4.98 -7.03
C GLU A 66 -17.83 3.89 -6.99
N VAL A 67 -17.51 2.68 -6.53
CA VAL A 67 -18.46 1.55 -6.47
C VAL A 67 -19.29 1.55 -5.18
N ASN A 68 -18.81 2.17 -4.11
CA ASN A 68 -19.47 2.16 -2.79
C ASN A 68 -19.98 3.55 -2.35
N GLY A 69 -19.87 4.56 -3.21
CA GLY A 69 -20.28 5.94 -2.98
C GLY A 69 -21.74 6.23 -3.32
#